data_AF-A0A0C2GEL8-F1
#
_entry.id   AF-A0A0C2GEL8-F1
#
_cell.length_a   1.000
_cell.length_b   1.000
_cell.length_c   1.000
_cell.angle_alpha   90.00
_cell.angle_beta   90.00
_cell.angle_gamma   90.00
#
_symmetry.space_group_name_H-M   'P 1'
#
loop_
_entity.id
_entity.type
_entity.pdbx_description
1 polymer ?
#
loop_
_entity_poly.entity_id
_entity_poly.type
_entity_poly.pdbx_seq_one_letter_code
_entity_poly.pdbx_strand_id
1 'polypeptide(L)'
;MYRSRSQRAQEVCNTCGAPKAFVFGPGGCPPSAVGVNGELVADANLSENKVASKVTIQLDNYTTPYKTLLVNSTKFVLMGNLAITPEPGPAEVGKC
;
A
#
# COMPACT_ATOMS: atom_id res chain seq x y z
N MET A 1 -12.50 6.13 -21.76
CA MET A 1 -12.03 6.73 -20.49
C MET A 1 -11.95 5.61 -19.45
N TYR A 2 -10.75 5.11 -19.13
CA TYR A 2 -10.60 4.06 -18.12
C TYR A 2 -10.77 4.72 -16.75
N ARG A 3 -11.90 4.49 -16.06
CA ARG A 3 -12.03 4.89 -14.65
C ARG A 3 -10.98 4.09 -13.88
N SER A 4 -10.03 4.76 -13.23
CA SER A 4 -9.06 4.08 -12.37
C SER A 4 -9.83 3.31 -11.30
N ARG A 5 -9.74 1.98 -11.33
CA ARG A 5 -10.27 1.13 -10.25
C ARG A 5 -9.38 1.38 -9.05
N SER A 6 -9.92 2.06 -8.05
CA SER A 6 -9.25 2.22 -6.78
C SER A 6 -9.70 1.13 -5.83
N GLN A 7 -8.75 0.54 -5.14
CA GLN A 7 -8.97 -0.55 -4.20
C GLN A 7 -8.27 -0.22 -2.88
N ARG A 8 -8.72 -0.86 -1.80
CA ARG A 8 -8.03 -0.86 -0.50
C ARG A 8 -7.46 -2.24 -0.22
N ALA A 9 -6.35 -2.32 0.52
CA ALA A 9 -5.81 -3.61 0.95
C ALA A 9 -6.85 -4.48 1.67
N GLN A 10 -7.75 -3.89 2.46
CA GLN A 10 -8.85 -4.61 3.11
C GLN A 10 -9.74 -5.37 2.12
N GLU A 11 -10.06 -4.78 0.97
CA GLU A 11 -10.92 -5.41 -0.04
C GLU A 11 -10.21 -6.61 -0.70
N VAL A 12 -8.90 -6.48 -0.94
CA VAL A 12 -8.07 -7.58 -1.44
C VAL A 12 -8.01 -8.71 -0.41
N CYS A 13 -7.72 -8.38 0.85
CA CYS A 13 -7.66 -9.34 1.95
C CYS A 13 -8.98 -10.10 2.15
N ASN A 14 -10.11 -9.40 2.05
CA ASN A 14 -11.43 -10.04 2.10
C ASN A 14 -11.61 -11.05 0.94
N THR A 15 -11.16 -10.68 -0.27
CA THR A 15 -11.22 -11.56 -1.45
C THR A 15 -10.31 -12.79 -1.28
N CYS A 16 -9.17 -12.62 -0.63
CA CYS A 16 -8.23 -13.71 -0.32
C CYS A 16 -8.62 -14.54 0.92
N GLY A 17 -9.78 -14.28 1.54
CA GLY A 17 -10.23 -15.02 2.73
C GLY A 17 -9.45 -14.69 4.01
N ALA A 18 -8.68 -13.60 4.03
CA ALA A 18 -7.79 -13.22 5.13
C ALA A 18 -8.07 -11.79 5.65
N PRO A 19 -9.29 -11.50 6.14
CA PRO A 19 -9.75 -10.12 6.45
C PRO A 19 -8.94 -9.42 7.56
N LYS A 20 -8.19 -10.17 8.37
CA LYS A 20 -7.36 -9.66 9.48
C LYS A 20 -5.86 -9.76 9.19
N ALA A 21 -5.47 -10.00 7.94
CA ALA A 21 -4.08 -10.20 7.58
C ALA A 21 -3.19 -8.98 7.81
N PHE A 22 -1.89 -9.24 7.90
CA PHE A 22 -0.88 -8.24 7.59
C PHE A 22 -0.68 -8.19 6.06
N VAL A 23 -0.57 -6.97 5.53
CA VAL A 23 -0.36 -6.68 4.11
C VAL A 23 0.87 -5.83 3.93
N PHE A 24 1.70 -6.25 2.99
CA PHE A 24 2.85 -5.48 2.54
C PHE A 24 3.02 -5.59 1.03
N GLY A 25 3.41 -4.49 0.36
CA GLY A 25 3.83 -4.55 -1.05
C GLY A 25 3.55 -3.30 -1.86
N PRO A 26 4.09 -3.21 -3.09
CA PRO A 26 3.96 -2.04 -3.94
C PRO A 26 2.58 -1.92 -4.62
N GLY A 27 2.21 -0.70 -4.98
CA GLY A 27 1.08 -0.38 -5.84
C GLY A 27 1.06 1.10 -6.26
N GLY A 28 0.16 1.46 -7.18
CA GLY A 28 0.01 2.86 -7.58
C GLY A 28 -0.73 3.69 -6.52
N CYS A 29 -0.17 4.80 -6.06
CA CYS A 29 -0.85 5.73 -5.15
C CYS A 29 -1.76 6.69 -5.93
N PRO A 30 -3.08 6.75 -5.62
CA PRO A 30 -3.96 7.68 -6.28
C PRO A 30 -3.79 9.12 -5.78
N PRO A 31 -4.10 10.14 -6.61
CA PRO A 31 -4.13 11.54 -6.19
C PRO A 31 -5.09 11.79 -5.01
N SER A 32 -6.15 10.98 -4.88
CA SER A 32 -7.07 11.05 -3.74
C SER A 32 -6.42 10.75 -2.38
N ALA A 33 -5.21 10.18 -2.35
CA ALA A 33 -4.50 9.86 -1.11
C ALA A 33 -3.50 10.96 -0.69
N VAL A 34 -2.79 11.58 -1.64
CA VAL A 34 -1.71 12.54 -1.35
C VAL A 34 -1.70 13.80 -2.24
N GLY A 35 -2.76 14.04 -3.01
CA GLY A 35 -2.92 15.19 -3.91
C GLY A 35 -2.34 15.00 -5.31
N VAL A 36 -1.43 14.06 -5.50
CA VAL A 36 -0.77 13.73 -6.78
C VAL A 36 -0.63 12.22 -6.95
N ASN A 37 -0.36 11.76 -8.18
CA ASN A 37 0.03 10.38 -8.41
C ASN A 37 1.37 10.07 -7.71
N GLY A 38 1.56 8.84 -7.28
CA GLY A 38 2.83 8.39 -6.73
C GLY A 38 2.93 6.88 -6.64
N GLU A 39 4.03 6.42 -6.07
CA GLU A 39 4.27 5.00 -5.77
C GLU A 39 3.90 4.73 -4.32
N LEU A 40 3.01 3.76 -4.07
CA LEU A 40 2.62 3.31 -2.73
C LEU A 40 3.42 2.05 -2.37
N VAL A 41 3.95 2.01 -1.15
CA VAL A 41 4.31 0.77 -0.46
C VAL A 41 3.29 0.59 0.67
N ALA A 42 2.36 -0.34 0.47
CA ALA A 42 1.40 -0.72 1.49
C ALA A 42 2.14 -1.39 2.65
N ASP A 43 1.75 -1.00 3.86
CA ASP A 43 2.21 -1.57 5.12
C ASP A 43 1.06 -1.42 6.11
N ALA A 44 0.39 -2.54 6.40
CA ALA A 44 -0.80 -2.55 7.21
C ALA A 44 -0.99 -3.87 7.98
N ASN A 45 -1.22 -3.74 9.28
CA ASN A 45 -1.79 -4.80 10.11
C ASN A 45 -3.30 -4.55 10.26
N LEU A 46 -4.12 -5.32 9.54
CA LEU A 46 -5.58 -5.16 9.57
C LEU A 46 -6.21 -5.70 10.85
N SER A 47 -5.58 -6.67 11.53
CA SER A 47 -6.06 -7.17 12.82
C SER A 47 -6.03 -6.12 13.93
N GLU A 48 -5.02 -5.23 13.89
CA GLU A 48 -4.80 -4.16 14.88
C GLU A 48 -5.23 -2.78 14.37
N ASN A 49 -5.75 -2.71 13.14
CA ASN A 49 -6.07 -1.46 12.44
C ASN A 49 -4.88 -0.47 12.43
N LYS A 50 -3.65 -0.98 12.24
CA LYS A 50 -2.44 -0.17 12.13
C LYS A 50 -2.01 -0.09 10.67
N VAL A 51 -1.83 1.13 10.16
CA VAL A 51 -1.37 1.38 8.80
C VAL A 51 -0.25 2.42 8.83
N ALA A 52 0.87 2.10 8.21
CA ALA A 52 2.06 2.96 8.12
C ALA A 52 2.64 2.95 6.70
N SER A 53 1.74 2.99 5.71
CA SER A 53 2.13 2.91 4.31
C SER A 53 2.98 4.10 3.89
N LYS A 54 3.85 3.91 2.91
CA LYS A 54 4.74 4.95 2.40
C LYS A 54 4.32 5.32 0.99
N VAL A 55 4.35 6.60 0.67
CA VAL A 55 4.09 7.09 -0.68
C VAL A 55 5.27 7.93 -1.14
N THR A 56 5.82 7.60 -2.31
CA THR A 56 6.82 8.42 -2.98
C THR A 56 6.17 9.18 -4.12
N ILE A 57 6.30 10.49 -4.11
CA ILE A 57 5.81 11.38 -5.17
C ILE A 57 6.98 12.05 -5.84
N GLN A 58 6.83 12.38 -7.11
CA GLN A 58 7.76 13.26 -7.81
C GLN A 58 7.47 14.71 -7.42
N LEU A 59 8.52 15.50 -7.21
CA LEU A 59 8.43 16.94 -7.05
C LEU A 59 8.83 17.61 -8.36
N ASP A 60 8.16 18.70 -8.72
CA ASP A 60 8.49 19.49 -9.92
C ASP A 60 9.85 20.22 -9.82
N ASN A 61 10.57 20.08 -8.69
CA ASN A 61 11.80 20.80 -8.40
C ASN A 61 13.04 19.90 -8.62
N TYR A 62 14.02 20.41 -9.37
CA TYR A 62 15.16 19.64 -9.87
C TYR A 62 16.21 19.24 -8.81
N THR A 63 16.19 19.86 -7.62
CA THR A 63 17.19 19.60 -6.56
C THR A 63 16.85 18.40 -5.67
N THR A 64 15.57 18.10 -5.48
CA THR A 64 15.11 16.89 -4.78
C THR A 64 13.94 16.29 -5.56
N PRO A 65 14.21 15.36 -6.51
CA PRO A 65 13.21 14.94 -7.48
C PRO A 65 12.06 14.12 -6.86
N TYR A 66 12.25 13.58 -5.65
CA TYR A 66 11.28 12.73 -4.99
C TYR A 66 11.08 13.09 -3.53
N LYS A 67 9.85 12.94 -3.05
CA LYS A 67 9.50 13.06 -1.64
C LYS A 67 8.76 11.82 -1.18
N THR A 68 9.21 11.24 -0.08
CA THR A 68 8.50 10.13 0.58
C THR A 68 7.70 10.65 1.76
N LEU A 69 6.44 10.21 1.85
CA LEU A 69 5.48 10.54 2.88
C LEU A 69 5.04 9.26 3.58
N LEU A 70 4.79 9.35 4.88
CA LEU A 70 4.04 8.33 5.63
C LEU A 70 2.55 8.67 5.53
N VAL A 71 1.74 7.68 5.20
CA VAL A 71 0.28 7.82 5.07
C VAL A 71 -0.45 6.73 5.82
N ASN A 72 -1.57 7.11 6.43
CA ASN A 72 -2.50 6.19 7.08
C ASN A 72 -3.56 5.72 6.06
N SER A 73 -3.10 5.15 4.93
CA SER A 73 -3.98 4.70 3.84
C SER A 73 -3.32 3.57 3.07
N THR A 74 -4.08 2.50 2.81
CA THR A 74 -3.70 1.39 1.94
C THR A 74 -4.39 1.47 0.57
N LYS A 75 -4.91 2.65 0.21
CA LYS A 75 -5.64 2.85 -1.03
C LYS A 75 -4.65 2.89 -2.20
N PHE A 76 -4.84 2.01 -3.18
CA PHE A 76 -4.06 1.98 -4.41
C PHE A 76 -4.96 2.02 -5.65
N VAL A 77 -4.34 2.24 -6.82
CA VAL A 77 -4.98 2.27 -8.14
C VAL A 77 -4.12 1.56 -9.18
N LEU A 78 -4.76 1.22 -10.30
CA LEU A 78 -4.16 0.53 -11.45
C LEU A 78 -3.76 -0.90 -11.14
N MET A 79 -2.80 -1.09 -10.24
CA MET A 79 -2.29 -2.39 -9.82
C MET A 79 -1.67 -2.32 -8.42
N GLY A 80 -1.59 -3.48 -7.78
CA GLY A 80 -0.86 -3.69 -6.53
C GLY A 80 -0.39 -5.14 -6.45
N ASN A 81 0.85 -5.35 -6.05
CA ASN A 81 1.45 -6.67 -5.84
C ASN A 81 1.64 -6.83 -4.33
N LEU A 82 0.64 -7.43 -3.67
CA LEU A 82 0.57 -7.47 -2.21
C LEU A 82 0.91 -8.87 -1.69
N ALA A 83 1.84 -8.94 -0.76
CA ALA A 83 1.99 -10.08 0.14
C ALA A 83 0.91 -9.98 1.23
N ILE A 84 0.17 -11.07 1.43
CA ILE A 84 -0.89 -11.18 2.43
C ILE A 84 -0.51 -12.32 3.37
N THR A 85 -0.35 -12.01 4.65
CA THR A 85 -0.02 -13.00 5.69
C THR A 85 -1.15 -13.07 6.72
N PRO A 86 -1.95 -14.15 6.75
CA PRO A 86 -3.10 -14.29 7.64
C PRO A 86 -2.71 -14.49 9.11
N GLU A 87 -1.54 -15.06 9.36
CA GLU A 87 -1.03 -15.30 10.70
C GLU A 87 -0.07 -14.16 11.10
N PRO A 88 -0.43 -13.35 12.11
CA PRO A 88 0.50 -12.37 12.67
C PRO A 88 1.52 -13.09 13.57
N GLY A 89 2.81 -12.80 13.38
CA GLY A 89 3.86 -13.23 14.29
C GLY A 89 5.18 -13.60 13.60
N PRO A 90 6.26 -13.80 14.38
CA PRO A 90 7.49 -14.36 13.87
C PRO A 90 7.24 -15.77 13.32
N ALA A 91 7.75 -16.03 12.12
CA ALA A 91 7.76 -17.34 11.50
C ALA A 91 9.13 -17.58 10.87
N GLU A 92 9.41 -18.83 10.51
CA GLU A 92 10.58 -19.12 9.68
C GLU A 92 10.40 -18.45 8.32
N VAL A 93 11.37 -17.61 7.95
CA VAL A 93 11.38 -16.90 6.67
C VAL A 93 12.64 -17.27 5.91
N GLY A 94 12.52 -17.42 4.58
CA GLY A 94 13.67 -17.61 3.72
C GLY A 94 14.62 -16.40 3.85
N LYS A 95 15.91 -16.67 4.04
CA LYS A 95 16.92 -15.60 4.04
C LYS A 95 17.11 -15.10 2.60
N CYS A 96 17.06 -13.80 2.43
CA CYS A 96 17.43 -13.11 1.20
C CYS A 96 18.95 -13.14 0.98
#